data_AF-A0A7Y4I190-F1
#
_entry.id   AF-A0A7Y4I190-F1
#
_cell.length_a   1.000
_cell.length_b   1.000
_cell.length_c   1.000
_cell.angle_alpha   90.00
_cell.angle_beta   90.00
_cell.angle_gamma   90.00
#
_symmetry.space_group_name_H-M   'P 1'
#
loop_
_entity.id
_entity.type
_entity.pdbx_description
1 polymer ?
#
loop_
_entity_poly.entity_id
_entity_poly.type
_entity_poly.pdbx_seq_one_letter_code
_entity_poly.pdbx_strand_id
1 'polypeptide(L)'
;MAAPRKSAQQVAAREKARAKAQELTERHERLIDLAAEFFEQEQQAEHIRAEARERADAILTKAEQDAEAAAKEAGAKVQQMLNTGESRAAVAARLGLSTAEMKRALDGAGVSSPSGEARTEPTLAGTADDVAEQVAVETNAA
;
A
#
# COMPACT_ATOMS: atom_id res chain seq x y z
N MET A 1 -76.93 -44.48 -15.51
CA MET A 1 -76.06 -43.34 -15.87
C MET A 1 -75.25 -42.93 -14.64
N ALA A 2 -74.04 -43.46 -14.45
CA ALA A 2 -73.19 -43.14 -13.30
C ALA A 2 -71.71 -43.09 -13.70
N ALA A 3 -71.21 -41.90 -14.06
CA ALA A 3 -69.77 -41.66 -14.23
C ALA A 3 -69.25 -40.22 -13.94
N PRO A 4 -69.88 -39.33 -13.13
CA PRO A 4 -69.36 -37.97 -12.93
C PRO A 4 -68.19 -37.85 -11.93
N ARG A 5 -67.87 -38.88 -11.14
CA ARG A 5 -66.89 -38.77 -10.05
C ARG A 5 -65.42 -38.85 -10.49
N LYS A 6 -65.11 -39.63 -11.54
CA LYS A 6 -63.74 -39.79 -12.04
C LYS A 6 -63.21 -38.54 -12.76
N SER A 7 -64.07 -37.81 -13.48
CA SER A 7 -63.70 -36.55 -14.14
C SER A 7 -63.46 -35.42 -13.15
N ALA A 8 -64.31 -35.30 -12.12
CA ALA A 8 -64.13 -34.30 -11.06
C ALA A 8 -62.80 -34.47 -10.30
N GLN A 9 -62.43 -35.72 -9.97
CA GLN A 9 -61.14 -36.00 -9.34
C GLN A 9 -59.94 -35.71 -10.25
N GLN A 10 -60.05 -35.97 -11.56
CA GLN A 10 -58.98 -35.67 -12.52
C GLN A 10 -58.79 -34.17 -12.72
N VAL A 11 -59.87 -33.38 -12.72
CA VAL A 11 -59.81 -31.92 -12.80
C VAL A 11 -59.16 -31.35 -11.54
N ALA A 12 -59.60 -31.76 -10.34
CA ALA A 12 -59.01 -31.32 -9.08
C ALA A 12 -57.51 -31.67 -8.96
N ALA A 13 -57.09 -32.84 -9.46
CA ALA A 13 -55.68 -33.21 -9.49
C ALA A 13 -54.84 -32.32 -10.42
N ARG A 14 -55.39 -31.95 -11.60
CA ARG A 14 -54.73 -31.03 -12.54
C ARG A 14 -54.65 -29.61 -11.98
N GLU A 15 -55.69 -29.13 -11.32
CA GLU A 15 -55.69 -27.82 -10.66
C GLU A 15 -54.66 -27.76 -9.53
N LYS A 16 -54.60 -28.79 -8.67
CA LYS A 16 -53.59 -28.88 -7.61
C LYS A 16 -52.15 -28.95 -8.16
N ALA A 17 -51.94 -29.66 -9.28
CA ALA A 17 -50.64 -29.70 -9.94
C ALA A 17 -50.26 -28.34 -10.53
N ARG A 18 -51.21 -27.62 -11.14
CA ARG A 18 -50.98 -26.25 -11.66
C ARG A 18 -50.69 -25.27 -10.53
N ALA A 19 -51.45 -25.30 -9.44
CA ALA A 19 -51.23 -24.43 -8.28
C ALA A 19 -49.84 -24.65 -7.66
N LYS A 20 -49.41 -25.92 -7.50
CA LYS A 20 -48.05 -26.23 -7.03
C LYS A 20 -46.97 -25.79 -8.01
N ALA A 21 -47.20 -25.92 -9.31
CA ALA A 21 -46.25 -25.44 -10.31
C ALA A 21 -46.11 -23.91 -10.25
N GLN A 22 -47.23 -23.18 -10.13
CA GLN A 22 -47.25 -21.73 -9.96
C GLN A 22 -46.52 -21.30 -8.67
N GLU A 23 -46.81 -21.94 -7.54
CA GLU A 23 -46.15 -21.64 -6.26
C GLU A 23 -44.63 -21.85 -6.34
N LEU A 24 -44.18 -22.93 -7.00
CA LEU A 24 -42.76 -23.16 -7.21
C LEU A 24 -42.16 -22.09 -8.13
N THR A 25 -42.82 -21.73 -9.23
CA THR A 25 -42.34 -20.68 -10.14
C THR A 25 -42.23 -19.34 -9.42
N GLU A 26 -43.26 -18.90 -8.69
CA GLU A 26 -43.22 -17.64 -7.92
C GLU A 26 -42.08 -17.63 -6.89
N ARG A 27 -41.85 -18.76 -6.22
CA ARG A 27 -40.73 -18.88 -5.28
C ARG A 27 -39.39 -18.77 -5.99
N HIS A 28 -39.25 -19.34 -7.19
CA HIS A 28 -38.01 -19.25 -7.96
C HIS A 28 -37.79 -17.84 -8.48
N GLU A 29 -38.82 -17.16 -8.97
CA GLU A 29 -38.75 -15.76 -9.39
C GLU A 29 -38.28 -14.87 -8.23
N ARG A 30 -38.89 -15.01 -7.05
CA ARG A 30 -38.44 -14.27 -5.84
C ARG A 30 -36.99 -14.56 -5.46
N LEU A 31 -36.52 -15.80 -5.63
CA LEU A 31 -35.12 -16.15 -5.36
C LEU A 31 -34.17 -15.55 -6.38
N ILE A 32 -34.59 -15.44 -7.65
CA ILE A 32 -33.81 -14.80 -8.70
C ILE A 32 -33.68 -13.30 -8.41
N ASP A 33 -34.77 -12.64 -8.02
CA ASP A 33 -34.75 -11.21 -7.67
C ASP A 33 -33.85 -10.94 -6.47
N LEU A 34 -33.99 -11.73 -5.40
CA LEU A 34 -33.13 -11.60 -4.21
C LEU A 34 -31.66 -11.89 -4.51
N ALA A 35 -31.37 -12.83 -5.41
CA ALA A 35 -29.99 -13.11 -5.82
C ALA A 35 -29.40 -11.95 -6.62
N ALA A 36 -30.19 -11.33 -7.52
CA ALA A 36 -29.76 -10.14 -8.26
C ALA A 36 -29.42 -8.99 -7.29
N GLU A 37 -30.33 -8.71 -6.35
CA GLU A 37 -30.10 -7.70 -5.30
C GLU A 37 -28.85 -8.01 -4.47
N PHE A 38 -28.64 -9.28 -4.08
CA PHE A 38 -27.45 -9.68 -3.33
C PHE A 38 -26.15 -9.35 -4.08
N PHE A 39 -26.05 -9.71 -5.36
CA PHE A 39 -24.84 -9.43 -6.14
C PHE A 39 -24.63 -7.94 -6.38
N GLU A 40 -25.69 -7.17 -6.60
CA GLU A 40 -25.59 -5.71 -6.69
C GLU A 40 -25.05 -5.11 -5.38
N GLN A 41 -25.57 -5.54 -4.24
CA GLN A 41 -25.10 -5.07 -2.93
C GLN A 41 -23.66 -5.51 -2.63
N GLU A 42 -23.27 -6.73 -3.02
CA GLU A 42 -21.91 -7.21 -2.88
C GLU A 42 -20.93 -6.36 -3.69
N GLN A 43 -21.24 -6.11 -4.98
CA GLN A 43 -20.44 -5.24 -5.83
C GLN A 43 -20.37 -3.80 -5.29
N GLN A 44 -21.48 -3.26 -4.81
CA GLN A 44 -21.51 -1.94 -4.20
C GLN A 44 -20.63 -1.86 -2.96
N ALA A 45 -20.65 -2.90 -2.12
CA ALA A 45 -19.80 -2.97 -0.94
C ALA A 45 -18.31 -3.05 -1.29
N GLU A 46 -17.96 -3.84 -2.31
CA GLU A 46 -16.58 -3.89 -2.83
C GLU A 46 -16.14 -2.54 -3.40
N HIS A 47 -16.99 -1.88 -4.17
CA HIS A 47 -16.72 -0.56 -4.73
C HIS A 47 -16.45 0.48 -3.64
N ILE A 48 -17.31 0.54 -2.61
CA ILE A 48 -17.13 1.44 -1.47
C ILE A 48 -15.79 1.17 -0.76
N ARG A 49 -15.44 -0.11 -0.55
CA ARG A 49 -14.17 -0.46 0.09
C ARG A 49 -12.96 -0.07 -0.77
N ALA A 50 -13.04 -0.26 -2.09
CA ALA A 50 -11.98 0.11 -3.01
C ALA A 50 -11.76 1.63 -3.02
N GLU A 51 -12.83 2.40 -3.15
CA GLU A 51 -12.80 3.86 -3.13
C GLU A 51 -12.28 4.42 -1.80
N ALA A 52 -12.69 3.81 -0.68
CA ALA A 52 -12.19 4.20 0.64
C ALA A 52 -10.68 3.97 0.79
N ARG A 53 -10.16 2.86 0.25
CA ARG A 53 -8.72 2.56 0.26
C ARG A 53 -7.95 3.55 -0.61
N GLU A 54 -8.42 3.81 -1.83
CA GLU A 54 -7.78 4.77 -2.74
C GLU A 54 -7.70 6.17 -2.10
N ARG A 55 -8.79 6.62 -1.46
CA ARG A 55 -8.80 7.90 -0.74
C ARG A 55 -7.83 7.90 0.45
N ALA A 56 -7.76 6.81 1.22
CA ALA A 56 -6.83 6.71 2.33
C ALA A 56 -5.37 6.79 1.83
N ASP A 57 -5.04 6.05 0.78
CA ASP A 57 -3.70 6.05 0.19
C ASP A 57 -3.32 7.43 -0.37
N ALA A 58 -4.27 8.11 -1.02
CA ALA A 58 -4.07 9.49 -1.50
C ALA A 58 -3.82 10.47 -0.35
N ILE A 59 -4.55 10.35 0.76
CA ILE A 59 -4.35 11.19 1.95
C ILE A 59 -2.99 10.92 2.59
N LEU A 60 -2.59 9.65 2.74
CA LEU A 60 -1.30 9.28 3.32
C LEU A 60 -0.15 9.79 2.45
N THR A 61 -0.22 9.56 1.13
CA THR A 61 0.79 10.05 0.19
C THR A 61 0.93 11.57 0.26
N LYS A 62 -0.20 12.29 0.29
CA LYS A 62 -0.18 13.75 0.41
C LYS A 62 0.39 14.21 1.76
N ALA A 63 0.00 13.57 2.86
CA ALA A 63 0.51 13.89 4.18
C ALA A 63 2.02 13.66 4.29
N GLU A 64 2.55 12.60 3.66
CA GLU A 64 3.99 12.34 3.57
C GLU A 64 4.71 13.44 2.77
N GLN A 65 4.17 13.82 1.61
CA GLN A 65 4.72 14.91 0.81
C GLN A 65 4.71 16.25 1.55
N ASP A 66 3.60 16.58 2.22
CA ASP A 66 3.45 17.81 3.00
C ASP A 66 4.41 17.81 4.20
N ALA A 67 4.59 16.67 4.87
CA ALA A 67 5.56 16.51 5.96
C ALA A 67 7.01 16.65 5.46
N GLU A 68 7.34 16.08 4.31
CA GLU A 68 8.67 16.22 3.71
C GLU A 68 8.95 17.67 3.30
N ALA A 69 7.96 18.37 2.73
CA ALA A 69 8.06 19.79 2.39
C ALA A 69 8.28 20.64 3.65
N ALA A 70 7.50 20.40 4.71
CA ALA A 70 7.65 21.11 5.98
C ALA A 70 9.02 20.84 6.63
N ALA A 71 9.54 19.61 6.54
CA ALA A 71 10.87 19.27 7.04
C ALA A 71 11.99 20.00 6.25
N LYS A 72 11.88 20.08 4.92
CA LYS A 72 12.79 20.87 4.07
C LYS A 72 12.78 22.34 4.43
N GLU A 73 11.58 22.93 4.60
CA GLU A 73 11.43 24.32 5.01
C GLU A 73 12.04 24.58 6.39
N ALA A 74 11.80 23.68 7.36
CA ALA A 74 12.38 23.78 8.69
C ALA A 74 13.92 23.76 8.64
N GLY A 75 14.51 22.85 7.86
CA GLY A 75 15.96 22.81 7.66
C GLY A 75 16.52 24.06 6.96
N ALA A 76 15.78 24.63 5.99
CA ALA A 76 16.15 25.90 5.38
C ALA A 76 16.13 27.06 6.40
N LYS A 77 15.20 27.06 7.36
CA LYS A 77 15.18 28.03 8.47
C LYS A 77 16.37 27.84 9.42
N VAL A 78 16.73 26.60 9.76
CA VAL A 78 17.95 26.33 10.53
C VAL A 78 19.17 26.86 9.80
N GLN A 79 19.27 26.65 8.48
CA GLN A 79 20.37 27.20 7.69
C GLN A 79 20.38 28.74 7.68
N GLN A 80 19.22 29.38 7.59
CA GLN A 80 19.10 30.84 7.73
C GLN A 80 19.59 31.33 9.09
N MET A 81 19.32 30.59 10.18
CA MET A 81 19.83 30.91 11.52
C MET A 81 21.36 30.74 11.61
N LEU A 82 21.93 29.74 10.93
CA LEU A 82 23.40 29.60 10.89
C LEU A 82 24.07 30.72 10.07
N ASN A 83 23.40 31.18 9.02
CA ASN A 83 23.89 32.28 8.18
C ASN A 83 23.90 33.64 8.90
N THR A 84 23.24 33.80 10.05
CA THR A 84 23.37 35.01 10.89
C THR A 84 24.69 35.05 11.67
N GLY A 85 25.48 33.97 11.61
CA GLY A 85 26.76 33.84 12.32
C GLY A 85 26.65 33.15 13.69
N GLU A 86 25.46 32.70 14.09
CA GLU A 86 25.30 31.88 15.30
C GLU A 86 25.95 30.50 15.12
N SER A 87 26.57 29.97 16.19
CA SER A 87 27.17 28.64 16.15
C SER A 87 26.08 27.55 16.14
N ARG A 88 26.39 26.40 15.53
CA ARG A 88 25.46 25.25 15.52
C ARG A 88 24.97 24.85 16.92
N ALA A 89 25.86 24.88 17.92
CA ALA A 89 25.50 24.58 19.30
C ALA A 89 24.50 25.60 19.89
N ALA A 90 24.67 26.89 19.59
CA ALA A 90 23.76 27.94 20.05
C ALA A 90 22.38 27.81 19.37
N VAL A 91 22.35 27.58 18.06
CA VAL A 91 21.09 27.36 17.32
C VAL A 91 20.38 26.09 17.81
N ALA A 92 21.10 25.01 18.10
CA ALA A 92 20.53 23.76 18.61
C ALA A 92 19.90 23.96 19.98
N ALA A 93 20.61 24.62 20.90
CA ALA A 93 20.10 24.95 22.22
C ALA A 93 18.85 25.85 22.14
N ARG A 94 18.80 26.77 21.18
CA ARG A 94 17.68 27.71 20.99
C ARG A 94 16.42 27.03 20.43
N LEU A 95 16.60 26.03 19.57
CA LEU A 95 15.51 25.26 18.98
C LEU A 95 15.15 24.02 19.82
N GLY A 96 15.89 23.75 20.90
CA GLY A 96 15.70 22.55 21.72
C GLY A 96 16.04 21.24 20.99
N LEU A 97 16.84 21.31 19.93
CA LEU A 97 17.19 20.17 19.10
C LEU A 97 18.47 19.50 19.62
N SER A 98 18.49 18.17 19.59
CA SER A 98 19.73 17.41 19.73
C SER A 98 20.64 17.63 18.52
N THR A 99 21.92 17.28 18.67
CA THR A 99 22.90 17.32 17.58
C THR A 99 22.50 16.43 16.39
N ALA A 100 21.87 15.28 16.67
CA ALA A 100 21.37 14.35 15.66
C ALA A 100 20.17 14.93 14.89
N GLU A 101 19.23 15.58 15.58
CA GLU A 101 18.07 16.23 14.96
C GLU A 101 18.47 17.47 14.15
N MET A 102 19.43 18.25 14.65
CA MET A 102 20.00 19.36 13.89
C MET A 102 20.67 18.88 12.60
N LYS A 103 21.42 17.76 12.66
CA LYS A 103 22.00 17.17 11.46
C LYS A 103 20.92 16.70 10.48
N ARG A 104 19.88 15.98 10.95
CA ARG A 104 18.75 15.55 10.11
C ARG A 104 18.02 16.72 9.46
N ALA A 105 17.81 17.82 10.19
CA ALA A 105 17.15 19.00 9.63
C ALA A 105 17.96 19.61 8.47
N LEU A 106 19.29 19.67 8.60
CA LEU A 106 20.17 20.19 7.55
C LEU A 106 20.31 19.22 6.37
N ASP A 107 20.44 17.92 6.64
CA ASP A 107 20.52 16.87 5.61
C ASP A 107 19.21 16.79 4.81
N GLY A 108 18.06 16.90 5.50
CA GLY A 108 16.73 16.91 4.89
C GLY A 108 16.45 18.13 4.02
N ALA A 109 17.11 19.27 4.29
CA ALA A 109 17.05 20.47 3.44
C ALA A 109 17.96 20.39 2.20
N GLY A 110 18.66 19.27 1.97
CA GLY A 110 19.63 19.13 0.88
C GLY A 110 20.88 20.00 1.08
N VAL A 111 21.09 20.55 2.28
CA VAL A 111 22.31 21.28 2.62
C VAL A 111 23.37 20.25 3.00
N SER A 112 24.02 19.70 1.98
CA SER A 112 25.28 18.99 2.18
C SER A 112 26.29 19.98 2.77
N SER A 113 26.59 19.82 4.06
CA SER A 113 27.65 20.60 4.70
C SER A 113 28.99 20.24 4.05
N PRO A 114 29.78 21.22 3.58
CA PRO A 114 31.16 20.97 3.24
C PRO A 114 31.95 20.93 4.55
N SER A 115 32.11 19.74 5.10
CA SER A 115 33.12 19.49 6.12
C SER A 115 33.81 18.20 5.74
N GLY A 116 34.81 18.35 4.88
CA GLY A 116 35.79 17.31 4.64
C GLY A 116 36.69 17.18 5.86
N GLU A 117 36.98 15.94 6.22
CA GLU A 117 38.34 15.46 6.51
C GLU A 117 38.26 13.94 6.80
N ALA A 118 38.66 13.16 5.81
CA ALA A 118 39.29 11.86 6.01
C ALA A 118 40.37 11.71 4.93
N ARG A 119 41.44 12.51 5.09
CA ARG A 119 42.73 12.20 4.49
C ARG A 119 43.38 11.18 5.40
N THR A 120 43.69 10.00 4.86
CA THR A 120 44.99 9.29 4.93
C THR A 120 44.69 7.80 4.82
N GLU A 121 44.68 7.26 3.60
CA GLU A 121 45.09 5.87 3.41
C GLU A 121 46.47 5.88 2.77
N PRO A 122 47.46 5.18 3.36
CA PRO A 122 48.82 5.14 2.86
C PRO A 122 48.88 4.21 1.65
N THR A 123 49.43 4.73 0.56
CA THR A 123 49.91 3.93 -0.56
C THR A 123 51.04 3.03 -0.08
N LEU A 124 50.79 1.73 -0.02
CA LEU A 124 51.83 0.71 -0.06
C LEU A 124 51.44 -0.34 -1.11
N ALA A 125 52.13 -0.25 -2.24
CA ALA A 125 52.18 -1.29 -3.25
C ALA A 125 52.64 -2.61 -2.62
N GLY A 126 51.90 -3.68 -2.89
CA GLY A 126 52.19 -5.03 -2.48
C GLY A 126 51.38 -6.00 -3.33
N THR A 127 51.89 -6.22 -4.54
CA THR A 127 51.60 -7.30 -5.49
C THR A 127 50.91 -8.53 -4.87
N ALA A 128 49.63 -8.74 -5.22
CA ALA A 128 48.92 -10.00 -5.02
C ALA A 128 48.00 -10.35 -6.21
N ASP A 129 48.28 -9.77 -7.38
CA ASP A 129 47.72 -10.20 -8.68
C ASP A 129 48.36 -11.53 -9.16
N ASP A 130 49.34 -12.07 -8.42
CA ASP A 130 50.07 -13.30 -8.76
C ASP A 130 49.40 -14.60 -8.22
N VAL A 131 48.32 -14.51 -7.45
CA VAL A 131 47.67 -15.71 -6.85
C VAL A 131 46.41 -16.15 -7.61
N ALA A 132 45.91 -15.35 -8.56
CA ALA A 132 44.72 -15.71 -9.34
C ALA A 132 45.03 -16.59 -10.58
N GLU A 133 46.28 -16.67 -11.04
CA GLU A 133 46.63 -17.43 -12.25
C GLU A 133 47.11 -18.88 -11.96
N GLN A 134 47.29 -19.28 -10.70
CA GLN A 134 47.70 -20.65 -10.33
C GLN A 134 46.54 -21.61 -9.98
N VAL A 135 45.29 -21.15 -9.91
CA VAL A 135 44.13 -22.04 -9.63
C VAL A 135 43.48 -22.58 -10.91
N ALA A 136 43.99 -22.22 -12.09
CA ALA A 136 43.45 -22.66 -13.38
C ALA A 136 44.11 -23.92 -13.97
N VAL A 137 45.16 -24.48 -13.36
CA VAL A 137 45.94 -25.59 -13.97
C VAL A 137 45.85 -26.93 -13.21
N GLU A 138 45.31 -26.97 -11.99
CA GLU A 138 45.22 -28.21 -11.22
C GLU A 138 43.79 -28.44 -10.75
N THR A 139 43.20 -29.59 -11.12
CA THR A 139 41.89 -30.15 -10.66
C THR A 139 40.60 -29.93 -11.48
N ASN A 140 40.68 -29.87 -12.82
CA ASN A 140 39.56 -30.38 -13.65
C ASN A 140 40.00 -31.31 -14.80
N ALA A 141 41.13 -31.98 -14.61
CA ALA A 141 41.62 -33.04 -15.51
C ALA A 141 42.12 -34.25 -14.71
N ALA A 142 41.31 -34.71 -13.74
CA ALA A 142 41.47 -36.02 -13.09
C ALA A 142 40.12 -36.73 -13.05
#